data_AF-D0SG34-F1
#
_entry.id   AF-D0SG34-F1
#
_cell.length_a   1.000
_cell.length_b   1.000
_cell.length_c   1.000
_cell.angle_alpha   90.00
_cell.angle_beta   90.00
_cell.angle_gamma   90.00
#
_symmetry.space_group_name_H-M   'P 1'
#
loop_
_entity.id
_entity.type
_entity.pdbx_description
1 polymer ?
#
loop_
_entity_poly.entity_id
_entity_poly.type
_entity_poly.pdbx_seq_one_letter_code
_entity_poly.pdbx_strand_id
1 'polypeptide(L)'
;MCFDMRFERTALYAAEHGFSLISSSLGISRWKNMQQINECGHRSASHYAGIYYWDYNWRKHGGAVRMLDISKREEFYQQEYCSCVYSLRDSNRWRMSQGRERIKLGQKFYSNAMDQDS
;
A
#
# COMPACT_ATOMS: atom_id res chain seq x y z
N MET A 1 9.53 9.07 -6.33
CA MET A 1 10.72 8.36 -5.80
C MET A 1 10.40 6.98 -5.21
N CYS A 2 9.64 6.84 -4.11
CA CYS A 2 9.44 5.51 -3.47
C CYS A 2 8.65 4.50 -4.34
N PHE A 3 7.64 4.96 -5.08
CA PHE A 3 6.85 4.07 -5.95
C PHE A 3 7.64 3.66 -7.18
N ASP A 4 8.35 4.60 -7.82
CA ASP A 4 9.20 4.34 -8.99
C ASP A 4 10.19 3.20 -8.71
N MET A 5 10.95 3.27 -7.61
CA MET A 5 11.93 2.22 -7.27
C MET A 5 11.29 0.84 -7.06
N ARG A 6 10.11 0.78 -6.43
CA ARG A 6 9.41 -0.49 -6.20
C ARG A 6 8.87 -1.06 -7.50
N PHE A 7 8.25 -0.23 -8.34
CA PHE A 7 7.71 -0.67 -9.62
C PHE A 7 8.80 -1.06 -10.60
N GLU A 8 9.92 -0.33 -10.65
CA GLU A 8 11.05 -0.68 -11.50
C GLU A 8 11.60 -2.06 -11.14
N ARG A 9 11.79 -2.33 -9.85
CA ARG A 9 12.25 -3.65 -9.40
C ARG A 9 11.23 -4.75 -9.71
N THR A 10 9.93 -4.47 -9.59
CA THR A 10 8.87 -5.41 -9.95
C THR A 10 8.83 -5.69 -11.45
N ALA A 11 8.95 -4.66 -12.30
CA ALA A 11 8.94 -4.81 -13.75
C ALA A 11 10.17 -5.57 -14.26
N LEU A 12 11.36 -5.27 -13.73
CA LEU A 12 12.58 -6.02 -14.02
C LEU A 12 12.42 -7.50 -13.65
N TYR A 13 11.96 -7.78 -12.42
CA TYR A 13 11.74 -9.14 -11.97
C TYR A 13 10.73 -9.88 -12.87
N ALA A 14 9.65 -9.21 -13.27
CA ALA A 14 8.65 -9.77 -14.17
C ALA A 14 9.26 -10.17 -15.53
N ALA A 15 10.06 -9.29 -16.12
CA ALA A 15 10.76 -9.52 -17.38
C ALA A 15 11.77 -10.69 -17.29
N GLU A 16 12.54 -10.76 -16.22
CA GLU A 16 13.54 -11.82 -16.00
C GLU A 16 12.91 -13.21 -15.82
N HIS A 17 11.66 -13.28 -15.35
CA HIS A 17 10.99 -14.53 -14.96
C HIS A 17 9.81 -14.90 -15.87
N GLY A 18 9.64 -14.21 -17.00
CA GLY A 18 8.62 -14.56 -18.00
C GLY A 18 7.18 -14.24 -17.58
N PHE A 19 6.98 -13.32 -16.64
CA PHE A 19 5.65 -12.77 -16.36
C PHE A 19 5.31 -11.70 -17.39
N SER A 20 4.03 -11.57 -17.76
CA SER A 20 3.56 -10.55 -18.70
C SER A 20 2.75 -9.43 -18.06
N LEU A 21 2.30 -9.62 -16.81
CA LEU A 21 1.38 -8.71 -16.13
C LEU A 21 1.83 -8.44 -14.70
N ILE A 22 1.91 -7.16 -14.34
CA ILE A 22 2.17 -6.71 -12.98
C ILE A 22 1.02 -5.83 -12.48
N SER A 23 0.81 -5.79 -11.17
CA SER A 23 -0.15 -4.89 -10.52
C SER A 23 0.36 -4.50 -9.14
N SER A 24 -0.40 -3.69 -8.41
CA SER A 24 0.00 -3.21 -7.09
C SER A 24 -1.17 -3.09 -6.12
N SER A 25 -0.95 -3.59 -4.90
CA SER A 25 -1.83 -3.34 -3.76
C SER A 25 -1.70 -1.92 -3.21
N LEU A 26 -0.69 -1.13 -3.65
CA LEU A 26 -0.51 0.26 -3.20
C LEU A 26 -1.73 1.13 -3.49
N GLY A 27 -2.50 0.80 -4.54
CA GLY A 27 -3.71 1.51 -4.94
C GLY A 27 -4.87 1.42 -3.94
N ILE A 28 -4.89 0.46 -3.02
CA ILE A 28 -6.02 0.26 -2.09
C ILE A 28 -6.15 1.38 -1.04
N SER A 29 -5.04 2.03 -0.67
CA SER A 29 -5.00 2.99 0.44
C SER A 29 -5.63 4.34 0.04
N ARG A 30 -6.70 4.76 0.73
CA ARG A 30 -7.39 6.04 0.48
C ARG A 30 -6.47 7.27 0.54
N TRP A 31 -5.40 7.19 1.32
CA TRP A 31 -4.46 8.28 1.57
C TRP A 31 -3.43 8.49 0.45
N LYS A 32 -3.32 7.53 -0.47
CA LYS A 32 -2.35 7.61 -1.57
C LYS A 32 -3.02 8.14 -2.83
N ASN A 33 -2.29 9.00 -3.55
CA ASN A 33 -2.68 9.45 -4.87
C ASN A 33 -2.59 8.27 -5.86
N MET A 34 -3.75 7.83 -6.36
CA MET A 34 -3.85 6.68 -7.25
C MET A 34 -3.29 6.96 -8.64
N GLN A 35 -3.46 8.19 -9.14
CA GLN A 35 -2.89 8.60 -10.42
C GLN A 35 -1.36 8.50 -10.38
N GLN A 36 -0.74 9.03 -9.32
CA GLN A 36 0.71 8.95 -9.13
C GLN A 36 1.21 7.49 -9.09
N ILE A 37 0.49 6.60 -8.39
CA ILE A 37 0.85 5.16 -8.33
C ILE A 37 0.77 4.54 -9.72
N ASN A 38 -0.29 4.82 -10.47
CA ASN A 38 -0.51 4.23 -11.78
C ASN A 38 0.49 4.76 -12.80
N GLU A 39 0.82 6.05 -12.77
CA GLU A 39 1.87 6.63 -13.61
C GLU A 39 3.23 5.97 -13.35
N CYS A 40 3.59 5.69 -12.09
CA CYS A 40 4.81 4.94 -11.78
C CYS A 40 4.76 3.51 -12.34
N GLY A 41 3.63 2.82 -12.21
CA GLY A 41 3.44 1.46 -12.72
C GLY A 41 3.57 1.38 -14.24
N HIS A 42 2.86 2.25 -14.96
CA HIS A 42 2.90 2.35 -16.42
C HIS A 42 4.30 2.69 -16.92
N ARG A 43 4.98 3.67 -16.30
CA ARG A 43 6.34 4.05 -16.68
C ARG A 43 7.33 2.90 -16.51
N SER A 44 7.28 2.20 -15.38
CA SER A 44 8.21 1.10 -15.10
C SER A 44 7.98 -0.10 -16.02
N ALA A 45 6.71 -0.43 -16.30
CA ALA A 45 6.37 -1.49 -17.24
C ALA A 45 6.86 -1.17 -18.67
N SER A 46 6.78 0.10 -19.09
CA SER A 46 7.17 0.54 -20.44
C SER A 46 8.65 0.32 -20.80
N HIS A 47 9.52 0.10 -19.80
CA HIS A 47 10.93 -0.23 -20.03
C HIS A 47 11.15 -1.65 -20.58
N TYR A 48 10.17 -2.54 -20.44
CA TYR A 48 10.30 -3.96 -20.78
C TYR A 48 9.21 -4.39 -21.76
N ALA A 49 9.61 -4.87 -22.94
CA ALA A 49 8.66 -5.36 -23.93
C ALA A 49 7.86 -6.54 -23.40
N GLY A 50 6.53 -6.50 -23.58
CA GLY A 50 5.62 -7.57 -23.14
C GLY A 50 5.19 -7.50 -21.67
N ILE A 51 5.65 -6.49 -20.91
CA ILE A 51 5.18 -6.23 -19.54
C ILE A 51 4.05 -5.20 -19.56
N TYR A 52 2.91 -5.58 -18.99
CA TYR A 52 1.75 -4.70 -18.84
C TYR A 52 1.50 -4.41 -17.36
N TYR A 53 1.11 -3.16 -17.06
CA TYR A 53 0.64 -2.79 -15.73
C TYR A 53 -0.88 -2.80 -15.66
N TRP A 54 -1.44 -3.66 -14.82
CA TRP A 54 -2.86 -3.71 -14.54
C TRP A 54 -3.23 -2.70 -13.45
N ASP A 55 -3.72 -1.56 -13.90
CA ASP A 55 -4.03 -0.39 -13.07
C ASP A 55 -5.44 -0.40 -12.46
N TYR A 56 -6.01 -1.59 -12.29
CA TYR A 56 -7.35 -1.78 -11.78
C TYR A 56 -7.58 -1.07 -10.44
N ASN A 57 -8.69 -0.34 -10.36
CA ASN A 57 -9.05 0.38 -9.16
C ASN A 57 -9.77 -0.53 -8.15
N TRP A 58 -8.96 -1.19 -7.31
CA TRP A 58 -9.43 -2.05 -6.23
C TRP A 58 -10.25 -1.36 -5.13
N ARG A 59 -10.38 -0.01 -5.14
CA ARG A 59 -11.25 0.71 -4.18
C ARG A 59 -12.72 0.66 -4.58
N LYS A 60 -12.99 0.55 -5.88
CA LYS A 60 -14.36 0.58 -6.43
C LYS A 60 -15.06 -0.76 -6.21
N HIS A 61 -16.37 -0.79 -6.48
CA HIS A 61 -17.19 -2.00 -6.47
C HIS A 61 -17.10 -2.81 -5.15
N GLY A 62 -16.99 -2.12 -4.01
CA GLY A 62 -16.94 -2.76 -2.69
C GLY A 62 -15.57 -3.31 -2.29
N GLY A 63 -14.51 -3.15 -3.09
CA GLY A 63 -13.19 -3.69 -2.77
C GLY A 63 -12.58 -3.12 -1.48
N ALA A 64 -12.85 -1.84 -1.16
CA ALA A 64 -12.42 -1.25 0.12
C ALA A 64 -13.11 -1.90 1.34
N VAL A 65 -14.41 -2.22 1.23
CA VAL A 65 -15.17 -2.90 2.28
C VAL A 65 -14.65 -4.32 2.45
N ARG A 66 -14.49 -5.05 1.34
CA ARG A 66 -13.94 -6.40 1.35
C ARG A 66 -12.54 -6.47 1.96
N MET A 67 -11.69 -5.48 1.70
CA MET A 67 -10.36 -5.41 2.34
C MET A 67 -10.48 -5.29 3.86
N LEU A 68 -11.41 -4.48 4.37
CA LEU A 68 -11.64 -4.35 5.80
C LEU A 68 -12.19 -5.65 6.41
N ASP A 69 -13.15 -6.29 5.75
CA ASP A 69 -13.75 -7.54 6.23
C ASP A 69 -12.70 -8.66 6.32
N ILE A 70 -11.89 -8.82 5.27
CA ILE A 70 -10.78 -9.77 5.27
C ILE A 70 -9.78 -9.41 6.37
N SER A 71 -9.40 -8.13 6.49
CA SER A 71 -8.41 -7.72 7.49
C SER A 71 -8.86 -7.98 8.93
N LYS A 72 -10.16 -7.83 9.21
CA LYS A 72 -10.76 -8.16 10.51
C LYS A 72 -10.78 -9.67 10.75
N ARG A 73 -11.28 -10.43 9.76
CA ARG A 73 -11.39 -11.89 9.85
C ARG A 73 -10.04 -12.58 10.05
N GLU A 74 -9.02 -12.10 9.35
CA GLU A 74 -7.66 -12.65 9.43
C GLU A 74 -6.79 -12.00 10.52
N GLU A 75 -7.38 -11.11 11.33
CA GLU A 75 -6.71 -10.39 12.42
C GLU A 75 -5.37 -9.76 11.99
N PHE A 76 -5.36 -9.07 10.85
CA PHE A 76 -4.12 -8.51 10.33
C PHE A 76 -3.58 -7.37 11.20
N TYR A 77 -2.26 -7.27 11.24
CA TYR A 77 -1.57 -6.12 11.81
C TYR A 77 -1.96 -4.85 11.03
N GLN A 78 -2.50 -3.87 11.74
CA GLN A 78 -2.91 -2.59 11.14
C GLN A 78 -1.73 -1.62 11.12
N GLN A 79 -0.87 -1.79 10.12
CA GLN A 79 0.30 -0.93 9.95
C GLN A 79 -0.10 0.51 9.57
N GLU A 80 0.39 1.49 10.34
CA GLU A 80 0.05 2.92 10.20
C GLU A 80 1.08 3.72 9.35
N TYR A 81 1.95 3.04 8.61
CA TYR A 81 3.02 3.61 7.79
C TYR A 81 3.34 2.70 6.59
N CYS A 82 4.16 3.13 5.63
CA CYS A 82 4.42 2.35 4.38
C CYS A 82 5.62 1.38 4.44
N SER A 83 6.01 0.96 5.65
CA SER A 83 7.20 0.14 5.93
C SER A 83 8.56 0.82 5.69
N CYS A 84 8.60 2.14 5.42
CA CYS A 84 9.87 2.87 5.33
C CYS A 84 10.10 3.79 6.54
N VAL A 85 11.37 4.00 6.88
CA VAL A 85 11.78 4.86 8.00
C VAL A 85 11.27 6.29 7.87
N TYR A 86 11.22 6.81 6.64
CA TYR A 86 10.72 8.17 6.37
C TYR A 86 9.22 8.29 6.71
N SER A 87 8.40 7.34 6.24
CA SER A 87 6.97 7.33 6.55
C SER A 87 6.72 7.10 8.04
N LEU A 88 7.51 6.25 8.71
CA LEU A 88 7.38 6.06 10.16
C LEU A 88 7.71 7.36 10.92
N ARG A 89 8.81 8.03 10.56
CA ARG A 89 9.22 9.31 11.14
C ARG A 89 8.15 10.38 10.96
N ASP A 90 7.64 10.52 9.75
CA ASP A 90 6.70 11.59 9.41
C ASP A 90 5.32 11.32 10.03
N SER A 91 4.85 10.06 10.03
CA SER A 91 3.65 9.65 10.78
C SER A 91 3.79 9.93 12.28
N ASN A 92 4.94 9.62 12.89
CA ASN A 92 5.17 9.90 14.31
C ASN A 92 5.25 11.40 14.62
N ARG A 93 5.86 12.20 13.74
CA ARG A 93 5.91 13.66 13.88
C ARG A 93 4.51 14.25 13.86
N TRP A 94 3.68 13.84 12.90
CA TRP A 94 2.28 14.26 12.83
C TRP A 94 1.53 13.84 14.09
N ARG A 95 1.63 12.58 14.54
CA ARG A 95 0.98 12.09 15.76
C ARG A 95 1.34 12.93 16.98
N MET A 96 2.63 13.19 17.20
CA MET A 96 3.08 14.02 18.33
C MET A 96 2.55 15.46 18.26
N SER A 97 2.47 16.05 17.04
CA SER A 97 1.88 17.38 16.86
C SER A 97 0.38 17.44 17.19
N GLN A 98 -0.30 16.29 17.18
CA GLN A 98 -1.71 16.13 17.51
C GLN A 98 -1.91 15.59 18.94
N GLY A 99 -0.86 15.58 19.78
CA GLY A 99 -0.92 15.05 21.15
C GLY A 99 -1.05 13.53 21.24
N ARG A 100 -0.82 12.80 20.14
CA ARG A 100 -0.92 11.32 20.10
C ARG A 100 0.46 10.69 20.32
N GLU A 101 0.49 9.55 21.01
CA GLU A 101 1.70 8.75 21.17
C GLU A 101 2.25 8.26 19.83
N ARG A 102 3.55 7.96 19.78
CA ARG A 102 4.20 7.33 18.62
C ARG A 102 3.59 5.96 18.30
N ILE A 103 3.68 5.56 17.04
CA ILE A 103 3.31 4.23 16.57
C ILE A 103 4.14 3.19 17.31
N LYS A 104 3.46 2.23 17.96
CA LYS A 104 4.06 1.06 18.59
C LYS A 104 3.86 -0.14 17.67
N LEU A 105 4.96 -0.78 17.28
CA LEU A 105 4.94 -1.93 16.37
C LEU A 105 4.31 -3.14 17.05
N GLY A 106 3.53 -3.93 16.31
CA GLY A 106 2.94 -5.17 16.82
C GLY A 106 1.87 -4.99 17.90
N GLN A 107 1.27 -3.80 18.04
CA GLN A 107 0.20 -3.57 19.01
C GLN A 107 -1.19 -3.43 18.38
N LYS A 108 -1.28 -2.75 17.23
CA LYS A 108 -2.55 -2.45 16.58
C LYS A 108 -2.92 -3.55 15.58
N PHE A 109 -3.97 -4.30 15.86
CA PHE A 109 -4.55 -5.30 14.96
C PHE A 109 -5.98 -4.93 14.64
N TYR A 110 -6.50 -5.37 13.48
CA TYR A 110 -7.87 -5.07 13.07
C TYR A 110 -8.95 -5.69 13.99
N SER A 111 -8.60 -6.72 14.77
CA SER A 111 -9.45 -7.29 15.84
C SER A 111 -9.62 -6.31 17.00
N ASN A 112 -8.52 -5.74 17.51
CA ASN A 112 -8.50 -4.88 18.71
C ASN A 112 -8.84 -3.41 18.44
N ALA A 113 -8.92 -2.98 17.18
CA ALA A 113 -9.14 -1.59 16.82
C ALA A 113 -10.58 -1.08 17.05
N MET A 114 -11.53 -1.96 17.39
CA MET A 114 -12.93 -1.60 17.65
C MET A 114 -13.32 -1.55 19.15
N ASP A 115 -12.49 -2.11 20.04
CA ASP A 115 -12.75 -2.06 21.49
C ASP A 115 -12.49 -0.68 22.11
N GLN A 116 -11.96 0.28 21.33
CA GLN A 116 -11.69 1.66 21.77
C GLN A 116 -12.68 2.68 21.19
N ASP A 117 -13.57 2.28 20.29
CA ASP A 117 -14.60 3.13 19.66
C ASP A 117 -16.04 2.69 20.00
N SER A 118 -16.23 1.79 20.99
CA SER A 118 -17.54 1.36 21.53
C SER A 118 -17.80 1.93 22.92
#